data_AF-A0A2S7NQU1-F1
#
_entry.id   AF-A0A2S7NQU1-F1
#
_cell.length_a   1.000
_cell.length_b   1.000
_cell.length_c   1.000
_cell.angle_alpha   90.00
_cell.angle_beta   90.00
_cell.angle_gamma   90.00
#
_symmetry.space_group_name_H-M   'P 1'
#
loop_
_entity.id
_entity.type
_entity.pdbx_description
1 polymer ?
#
loop_
_entity_poly.entity_id
_entity_poly.type
_entity_poly.pdbx_seq_one_letter_code
_entity_poly.pdbx_strand_id
1 'polypeptide(L)' 'MRYALAVQPKNYLLFLCHFVNEGVQLTQGYRYLQDYKMGGKEDALKQQVESGVKSAVGKVESEVGKAVEKAKDVVGK' A
#
# COMPACT_ATOMS: atom_id res chain seq x y z
N MET A 1 15.92 -22.49 9.96
CA MET A 1 16.08 -21.85 11.29
C MET A 1 16.92 -22.64 12.31
N ARG A 2 16.79 -23.98 12.41
CA ARG A 2 17.47 -24.80 13.44
C ARG A 2 19.00 -24.64 13.49
N TYR A 3 19.66 -24.48 12.35
CA TYR A 3 21.11 -24.29 12.28
C TYR A 3 21.57 -22.88 12.65
N ALA A 4 20.72 -21.85 12.51
CA ALA A 4 21.08 -20.47 12.86
C ALA A 4 21.25 -20.26 14.38
N LEU A 5 20.60 -21.11 15.20
CA LEU A 5 20.72 -21.11 16.66
C LEU A 5 21.72 -22.15 17.20
N ALA A 6 22.23 -23.03 16.33
CA ALA A 6 23.16 -24.10 16.67
C ALA A 6 24.64 -23.70 16.47
N VAL A 7 24.93 -22.62 15.74
CA VAL A 7 26.29 -22.09 15.57
C VAL A 7 26.76 -21.42 16.86
N GLN A 8 27.95 -21.79 17.36
CA GLN A 8 28.60 -21.19 18.53
C GLN A 8 29.85 -20.40 18.10
N PRO A 9 30.01 -19.14 18.56
CA PRO A 9 29.10 -18.36 19.41
C PRO A 9 27.77 -18.00 18.70
N LYS A 10 26.68 -17.89 19.47
CA LYS A 10 25.33 -17.66 18.93
C LYS A 10 25.28 -16.35 18.16
N ASN A 11 24.94 -16.43 16.87
CA ASN A 11 24.80 -15.26 16.00
C ASN A 11 23.32 -14.96 15.71
N TYR A 12 22.74 -14.07 16.52
CA TYR A 12 21.34 -13.67 16.38
C TYR A 12 21.03 -12.93 15.07
N LEU A 13 22.03 -12.32 14.41
CA LEU A 13 21.82 -11.65 13.12
C LEU A 13 21.45 -12.67 12.03
N LEU A 14 22.09 -13.84 12.03
CA LEU A 14 21.75 -14.90 11.06
C LEU A 14 20.34 -15.42 11.30
N PHE A 15 19.94 -15.62 12.57
CA PHE A 15 18.57 -16.02 12.89
C PHE A 15 17.55 -14.97 12.45
N LEU A 16 17.80 -13.68 12.73
CA LEU A 16 16.93 -12.59 12.28
C LEU A 16 16.84 -12.49 10.76
N CYS A 17 17.97 -12.60 10.06
CA CYS A 17 17.99 -12.59 8.59
C CYS A 17 17.10 -13.70 8.04
N HIS A 18 17.24 -14.94 8.52
CA HIS A 18 16.38 -16.02 8.06
C HIS A 18 14.90 -15.84 8.46
N PHE A 19 14.61 -15.21 9.60
CA PHE A 19 13.24 -14.97 10.05
C PHE A 19 12.55 -13.93 9.18
N VAL A 20 13.24 -12.84 8.88
CA VAL A 20 12.75 -11.81 7.96
C VAL A 20 12.59 -12.39 6.54
N ASN A 21 13.54 -13.21 6.08
CA ASN A 21 13.45 -13.85 4.77
C ASN A 21 12.22 -14.77 4.64
N GLU A 22 11.95 -15.58 5.67
CA GLU A 22 10.75 -16.44 5.71
C GLU A 22 9.47 -15.62 5.86
N GLY A 23 9.49 -14.54 6.66
CA GLY A 23 8.38 -13.60 6.78
C GLY A 23 8.00 -12.95 5.45
N VAL A 24 9.00 -12.49 4.69
CA VAL A 24 8.78 -11.94 3.34
C VAL A 24 8.18 -12.99 2.40
N GLN A 25 8.64 -14.24 2.45
CA GLN A 25 8.08 -15.32 1.64
C GLN A 25 6.63 -15.62 2.02
N LEU A 26 6.29 -15.62 3.31
CA LEU A 26 4.91 -15.81 3.78
C LEU A 26 4.00 -14.65 3.35
N THR A 27 4.45 -13.40 3.45
CA THR A 27 3.67 -12.24 2.99
C THR A 27 3.47 -12.27 1.47
N GLN A 28 4.50 -12.64 0.70
CA GLN A 28 4.36 -12.80 -0.75
C GLN A 28 3.43 -13.96 -1.11
N GLY A 29 3.51 -15.08 -0.39
CA GLY A 29 2.61 -16.22 -0.55
C GLY A 29 1.17 -15.87 -0.20
N TYR A 30 0.96 -15.10 0.87
CA TYR A 30 -0.36 -14.60 1.26
C TYR A 30 -0.96 -13.69 0.17
N ARG A 31 -0.17 -12.73 -0.32
CA ARG A 31 -0.59 -11.86 -1.43
C ARG A 31 -0.92 -12.67 -2.67
N TYR A 32 -0.09 -13.66 -3.02
CA TYR A 32 -0.36 -14.56 -4.15
C TYR A 32 -1.66 -15.36 -3.97
N LEU A 33 -1.93 -15.90 -2.77
CA LEU A 33 -3.17 -16.61 -2.50
C LEU A 33 -4.40 -15.71 -2.58
N GLN A 34 -4.29 -14.49 -2.05
CA GLN A 34 -5.34 -13.49 -2.13
C GLN A 34 -5.64 -13.13 -3.59
N ASP A 35 -4.60 -12.89 -4.39
CA ASP A 35 -4.70 -12.50 -5.78
C ASP A 35 -5.24 -13.61 -6.71
N TYR A 36 -4.82 -14.86 -6.51
CA TYR A 36 -5.08 -15.95 -7.48
C TYR A 36 -6.10 -16.99 -7.01
N LYS A 37 -6.31 -17.17 -5.71
CA LYS A 37 -7.27 -18.17 -5.18
C LYS A 37 -8.51 -17.56 -4.52
N MET A 38 -8.44 -16.31 -4.06
CA MET A 38 -9.55 -15.67 -3.33
C MET A 38 -10.18 -14.48 -4.04
N GLY A 39 -9.93 -14.29 -5.35
CA GLY A 39 -10.54 -13.19 -6.12
C GLY A 39 -10.01 -11.79 -5.79
N GLY A 40 -9.00 -11.67 -4.92
CA GLY A 40 -8.47 -10.39 -4.44
C GLY A 40 -7.85 -9.49 -5.50
N LYS A 41 -7.52 -10.01 -6.69
CA LYS A 41 -7.11 -9.19 -7.84
C LYS A 41 -8.22 -8.25 -8.31
N GLU A 42 -9.47 -8.70 -8.26
CA GLU A 42 -10.62 -7.91 -8.69
C GLU A 42 -10.93 -6.81 -7.66
N ASP A 43 -10.78 -7.12 -6.38
CA ASP A 43 -10.93 -6.17 -5.29
C ASP A 43 -9.77 -5.16 -5.23
N ALA A 44 -8.53 -5.59 -5.46
CA ALA A 44 -7.38 -4.71 -5.54
C ALA A 44 -7.50 -3.72 -6.72
N LEU A 45 -7.99 -4.19 -7.87
CA LEU A 45 -8.26 -3.33 -9.03
C LEU A 45 -9.38 -2.34 -8.73
N LYS A 46 -10.48 -2.77 -8.12
CA LYS A 46 -11.58 -1.88 -7.69
C LYS A 46 -11.10 -0.83 -6.70
N GLN A 47 -10.28 -1.20 -5.72
CA GLN A 47 -9.76 -0.29 -4.71
C GLN A 47 -8.73 0.69 -5.29
N GLN A 48 -7.95 0.28 -6.28
CA GLN A 48 -7.03 1.15 -7.01
C GLN A 48 -7.78 2.15 -7.91
N VAL A 49 -8.88 1.73 -8.54
CA VAL A 49 -9.77 2.62 -9.30
C VAL A 49 -10.50 3.59 -8.36
N GLU A 50 -11.06 3.13 -7.24
CA GLU A 50 -11.74 4.00 -6.27
C GLU A 50 -10.81 5.03 -5.62
N SER A 51 -9.57 4.64 -5.29
CA SER A 51 -8.57 5.57 -4.76
C SER A 51 -8.07 6.56 -5.80
N GLY A 52 -7.87 6.13 -7.06
CA GLY A 52 -7.56 7.00 -8.19
C GLY A 52 -8.67 8.01 -8.48
N VAL A 53 -9.93 7.57 -8.46
CA VAL A 53 -11.12 8.42 -8.65
C VAL A 53 -11.27 9.41 -7.49
N LYS A 54 -11.14 8.98 -6.23
CA LYS A 54 -11.18 9.90 -5.07
C LYS A 54 -10.07 10.94 -5.12
N SER A 55 -8.86 10.57 -5.56
CA SER A 55 -7.75 11.51 -5.73
C SER A 55 -8.01 12.53 -6.85
N ALA A 56 -8.60 12.09 -7.96
CA ALA A 56 -8.99 12.98 -9.05
C ALA A 56 -10.13 13.92 -8.64
N VAL A 57 -11.17 13.41 -7.97
CA VAL A 57 -12.30 14.22 -7.47
C VAL A 57 -11.83 15.27 -6.46
N GLY A 58 -10.97 14.90 -5.50
CA GLY A 58 -10.44 15.86 -4.54
C GLY A 58 -9.57 16.95 -5.17
N LYS A 59 -8.84 16.63 -6.26
CA LYS A 59 -8.10 17.65 -7.04
C LYS A 59 -9.06 18.60 -7.76
N VAL A 60 -10.11 18.07 -8.39
CA VAL A 60 -11.13 18.88 -9.08
C VAL A 60 -11.88 19.78 -8.10
N GLU A 61 -12.31 19.28 -6.94
CA GLU A 61 -12.98 20.09 -5.92
C GLU A 61 -12.08 21.21 -5.38
N SER A 62 -10.79 20.93 -5.21
CA SER A 62 -9.78 21.94 -4.84
C SER A 62 -9.65 23.06 -5.90
N GLU A 63 -9.62 22.70 -7.18
CA GLU A 63 -9.47 23.67 -8.26
C GLU A 63 -10.76 24.45 -8.53
N VAL A 64 -11.92 23.79 -8.45
CA VAL A 64 -13.24 24.43 -8.55
C VAL A 64 -13.46 25.38 -7.37
N GLY A 65 -13.09 25.00 -6.14
CA GLY A 65 -13.17 25.89 -4.97
C GLY A 65 -12.34 27.17 -5.14
N LYS A 66 -11.12 27.05 -5.68
CA LYS A 66 -10.25 28.19 -6.00
C LYS A 66 -10.81 29.06 -7.12
N ALA A 67 -11.44 28.47 -8.13
CA ALA A 67 -12.07 29.22 -9.22
C ALA A 67 -13.33 29.97 -8.74
N VAL A 68 -14.12 29.35 -7.86
CA VAL A 68 -15.33 29.96 -7.28
C VAL A 68 -14.99 31.10 -6.32
N GLU A 69 -13.95 30.97 -5.51
CA GLU A 69 -13.43 32.07 -4.68
C GLU A 69 -12.96 33.25 -5.54
N LYS A 70 -12.15 32.97 -6.58
CA LYS A 70 -11.71 34.02 -7.51
C LYS A 70 -12.88 34.69 -8.25
N ALA A 71 -13.92 33.94 -8.61
CA ALA A 71 -15.10 34.49 -9.25
C ALA A 71 -15.92 35.39 -8.31
N LYS A 72 -16.00 35.04 -7.01
CA LYS A 72 -16.66 35.88 -6.01
C LYS A 72 -15.90 37.17 -5.71
N ASP A 73 -14.57 37.12 -5.69
CA ASP A 73 -13.73 38.31 -5.46
C ASP A 73 -13.83 39.33 -6.61
N VAL A 74 -14.01 38.84 -7.86
CA VAL A 74 -14.18 39.68 -9.06
C VAL A 74 -15.60 40.25 -9.19
N VAL A 75 -16.62 39.57 -8.68
CA VAL A 75 -18.03 40.03 -8.73
C VAL A 75 -18.40 40.93 -7.55
N GLY A 76 -17.63 40.88 -6.45
CA GLY A 76 -17.85 41.71 -5.25
C GLY A 76 -17.21 43.10 -5.29
N LYS A 77 -16.51 43.46 -6.38
CA LYS A 77 -15.82 44.75 -6.56
C LYS A 77 -16.38 45.49 -7.76
#